data_AF-A0A1H1TBS9-F1
#
_entry.id   AF-A0A1H1TBS9-F1
#
_cell.length_a   1.000
_cell.length_b   1.000
_cell.length_c   1.000
_cell.angle_alpha   90.00
_cell.angle_beta   90.00
_cell.angle_gamma   90.00
#
_symmetry.space_group_name_H-M   'P 1'
#
loop_
_entity.id
_entity.type
_entity.pdbx_description
1 polymer ?
#
loop_
_entity_poly.entity_id
_entity_poly.type
_entity_poly.pdbx_seq_one_letter_code
_entity_poly.pdbx_strand_id
1 'polypeptide(L)'
;MTTYSGPRNGRRREARRRPGARRRRRLDTCFYDPTGVNHGGTPTYPWQMAPEGLATRRQLLALELRPGGQPIAAQIRWVRRGKPAVAYLYRIEQAKPKRIPSLAQLHAIEKALAARRVYPDCGHDAGYTIPTSLGCCVDCHQAHEATTGRRAVA
;
A
#
# COMPACT_ATOMS: atom_id res chain seq x y z
N MET A 1 14.75 34.72 -51.23
CA MET A 1 14.96 33.62 -50.26
C MET A 1 13.88 33.78 -49.21
N THR A 2 12.86 32.93 -49.05
CA THR A 2 12.86 31.46 -48.99
C THR A 2 11.44 30.96 -49.26
N THR A 3 11.23 30.18 -50.32
CA THR A 3 9.99 29.43 -50.57
C THR A 3 9.98 28.21 -49.65
N TYR A 4 9.21 28.26 -48.56
CA TYR A 4 9.03 27.13 -47.66
C TYR A 4 8.00 26.16 -48.23
N SER A 5 8.50 25.09 -48.86
CA SER A 5 7.72 23.96 -49.36
C SER A 5 7.49 22.97 -48.21
N GLY A 6 6.26 22.92 -47.69
CA GLY A 6 5.87 21.96 -46.65
C GLY A 6 6.02 20.49 -47.13
N PRO A 7 6.50 19.56 -46.27
CA PRO A 7 6.54 18.15 -46.62
C PRO A 7 5.15 17.50 -46.50
N ARG A 8 4.74 16.93 -47.63
CA ARG A 8 3.53 16.16 -47.90
C ARG A 8 3.46 14.91 -47.01
N ASN A 9 2.25 14.62 -46.52
CA ASN A 9 1.88 13.41 -45.80
C ASN A 9 2.42 12.12 -46.48
N GLY A 10 3.50 11.57 -45.93
CA GLY A 10 4.08 10.27 -46.30
C GLY A 10 3.62 9.16 -45.36
N ARG A 11 2.52 8.49 -45.73
CA ARG A 11 2.15 7.10 -45.41
C ARG A 11 2.58 6.56 -44.04
N ARG A 12 1.70 6.72 -43.05
CA ARG A 12 1.50 5.75 -41.97
C ARG A 12 1.02 4.42 -42.58
N ARG A 13 1.85 3.37 -42.55
CA ARG A 13 1.42 1.95 -42.53
C ARG A 13 2.48 1.16 -41.75
N GLU A 14 2.22 0.90 -40.47
CA GLU A 14 1.68 -0.36 -39.93
C GLU A 14 2.77 -1.26 -39.36
N ALA A 15 3.19 -0.96 -38.14
CA ALA A 15 3.41 -2.03 -37.17
C ALA A 15 2.20 -2.00 -36.23
N ARG A 16 1.15 -2.75 -36.59
CA ARG A 16 0.02 -3.01 -35.68
C ARG A 16 0.56 -3.78 -34.47
N ARG A 17 1.05 -3.08 -33.45
CA ARG A 17 1.06 -3.63 -32.09
C ARG A 17 -0.40 -3.93 -31.77
N ARG A 18 -0.76 -5.21 -31.71
CA ARG A 18 -2.08 -5.64 -31.24
C ARG A 18 -2.32 -5.03 -29.84
N PRO A 19 -3.26 -4.09 -29.68
CA PRO A 19 -3.63 -3.62 -28.35
C PRO A 19 -4.37 -4.77 -27.68
N GLY A 20 -3.84 -5.27 -26.57
CA GLY A 20 -4.49 -6.35 -25.81
C GLY A 20 -3.76 -7.69 -25.75
N ALA A 21 -2.57 -7.82 -26.36
CA ALA A 21 -1.67 -8.92 -26.02
C ALA A 21 -1.12 -8.68 -24.60
N ARG A 22 -1.88 -9.07 -23.57
CA ARG A 22 -1.38 -9.22 -22.20
C ARG A 22 -0.08 -9.98 -22.33
N ARG A 23 1.06 -9.38 -21.96
CA ARG A 23 2.30 -10.15 -21.77
C ARG A 23 1.86 -11.36 -20.98
N ARG A 24 1.94 -12.57 -21.55
CA ARG A 24 1.74 -13.79 -20.78
C ARG A 24 2.58 -13.56 -19.54
N ARG A 25 1.95 -13.48 -18.36
CA ARG A 25 2.68 -13.48 -17.10
C ARG A 25 3.58 -14.69 -17.27
N ARG A 26 4.89 -14.50 -17.47
CA ARG A 26 5.78 -15.61 -17.22
C ARG A 26 5.40 -15.94 -15.78
N LEU A 27 4.86 -17.14 -15.57
CA LEU A 27 4.92 -17.71 -14.24
C LEU A 27 6.39 -17.52 -13.91
N ASP A 28 6.68 -16.66 -12.94
CA ASP A 28 8.06 -16.30 -12.58
C ASP A 28 8.64 -17.55 -11.91
N THR A 29 8.85 -18.61 -12.70
CA THR A 29 9.29 -19.94 -12.27
C THR A 29 10.69 -19.87 -11.67
N CYS A 30 11.43 -18.78 -11.92
CA CYS A 30 12.65 -18.44 -11.20
C CYS A 30 12.45 -18.30 -9.68
N PHE A 31 11.22 -18.04 -9.22
CA PHE A 31 10.88 -18.01 -7.79
C PHE A 31 10.32 -19.34 -7.27
N TYR A 32 10.24 -20.39 -8.10
CA TYR A 32 9.78 -21.68 -7.62
C TYR A 32 10.91 -22.42 -6.91
N ASP A 33 10.82 -22.48 -5.58
CA ASP A 33 11.78 -23.11 -4.69
C ASP A 33 11.03 -23.65 -3.45
N PRO A 34 10.34 -24.80 -3.57
CA PRO A 34 9.52 -25.36 -2.50
C PRO A 34 10.36 -25.83 -1.29
N THR A 35 11.65 -26.10 -1.48
CA THR A 35 12.57 -26.49 -0.39
C THR A 35 13.20 -25.28 0.30
N GLY A 36 13.19 -24.11 -0.33
CA GLY A 36 13.72 -22.86 0.22
C GLY A 36 15.24 -22.75 0.16
N VAL A 37 15.93 -23.65 -0.55
CA VAL A 37 17.40 -23.72 -0.61
C VAL A 37 18.00 -22.42 -1.15
N ASN A 38 17.36 -21.81 -2.15
CA ASN A 38 17.82 -20.59 -2.79
C ASN A 38 17.28 -19.32 -2.10
N HIS A 39 16.45 -19.47 -1.07
CA HIS A 39 15.71 -18.38 -0.44
C HIS A 39 15.81 -18.40 1.09
N GLY A 40 16.99 -18.73 1.62
CA GLY A 40 17.28 -18.63 3.05
C GLY A 40 16.48 -19.62 3.91
N GLY A 41 16.17 -20.80 3.36
CA GLY A 41 15.44 -21.87 4.06
C GLY A 41 13.93 -21.69 4.09
N THR A 42 13.38 -20.66 3.44
CA THR A 42 11.93 -20.44 3.38
C THR A 42 11.35 -20.93 2.05
N PRO A 43 10.40 -21.88 2.07
CA PRO A 43 9.69 -22.31 0.86
C PRO A 43 9.14 -21.12 0.09
N THR A 44 9.47 -21.04 -1.20
CA THR A 44 9.17 -19.90 -2.05
C THR A 44 8.38 -20.35 -3.26
N TYR A 45 7.25 -19.69 -3.49
CA TYR A 45 6.34 -19.98 -4.59
C TYR A 45 6.16 -18.75 -5.49
N PRO A 46 5.98 -18.93 -6.80
CA PRO A 46 5.54 -17.85 -7.66
C PRO A 46 4.11 -17.40 -7.31
N TRP A 47 3.72 -16.24 -7.83
CA TRP A 47 2.36 -15.73 -7.67
C TRP A 47 1.30 -16.79 -8.06
N GLN A 48 0.32 -17.02 -7.19
CA GLN A 48 -0.77 -18.02 -7.36
C GLN A 48 -0.34 -19.49 -7.41
N MET A 49 0.88 -19.84 -6.95
CA MET A 49 1.38 -21.22 -6.92
C MET A 49 1.65 -21.75 -5.50
N ALA A 50 1.20 -21.04 -4.47
CA ALA A 50 1.33 -21.52 -3.11
C ALA A 50 0.40 -22.71 -2.85
N PRO A 51 0.83 -23.73 -2.09
CA PRO A 51 -0.02 -24.85 -1.73
C PRO A 51 -1.18 -24.40 -0.82
N GLU A 52 -2.21 -25.24 -0.73
CA GLU A 52 -3.34 -25.04 0.16
C GLU A 52 -2.92 -25.06 1.64
N GLY A 53 -3.80 -24.58 2.52
CA GLY A 53 -3.53 -24.46 3.96
C GLY A 53 -2.63 -23.27 4.35
N LEU A 54 -2.16 -22.50 3.37
CA LEU A 54 -1.35 -21.30 3.55
C LEU A 54 -2.11 -20.04 3.15
N ALA A 55 -1.98 -18.99 3.95
CA ALA A 55 -2.61 -17.70 3.70
C ALA A 55 -1.70 -16.52 4.04
N THR A 56 -1.81 -15.45 3.25
CA THR A 56 -1.22 -14.15 3.57
C THR A 56 -1.94 -13.51 4.75
N ARG A 57 -1.30 -12.53 5.42
CA ARG A 57 -1.95 -11.76 6.51
C ARG A 57 -3.29 -11.15 6.10
N ARG A 58 -3.41 -10.72 4.84
CA ARG A 58 -4.64 -10.13 4.31
C ARG A 58 -5.73 -11.17 4.07
N GLN A 59 -5.36 -12.37 3.60
CA GLN A 59 -6.30 -13.49 3.47
C GLN A 59 -6.77 -13.98 4.84
N LEU A 60 -5.88 -14.10 5.82
CA LEU A 60 -6.26 -14.42 7.20
C LEU A 60 -7.22 -13.38 7.78
N LEU A 61 -6.94 -12.08 7.57
CA LEU A 61 -7.83 -11.02 8.05
C LEU A 61 -9.24 -11.10 7.47
N ALA A 62 -9.36 -11.48 6.20
CA ALA A 62 -10.67 -11.69 5.54
C ALA A 62 -11.44 -12.88 6.15
N LEU A 63 -10.73 -13.82 6.79
CA LEU A 63 -11.31 -14.94 7.54
C LEU A 63 -11.46 -14.64 9.04
N GLU A 64 -11.31 -13.39 9.46
CA GLU A 64 -11.30 -12.99 10.88
C GLU A 64 -10.21 -13.67 11.73
N LEU A 65 -9.11 -14.05 11.08
CA LEU A 65 -7.95 -14.68 11.70
C LEU A 65 -6.74 -13.74 11.73
N ARG A 66 -5.78 -14.08 12.60
CA ARG A 66 -4.45 -13.49 12.67
C ARG A 66 -3.38 -14.59 12.73
N PRO A 67 -2.14 -14.33 12.28
CA PRO A 67 -1.06 -15.32 12.31
C PRO A 67 -0.78 -15.95 13.67
N GLY A 68 -1.14 -15.29 14.78
CA GLY A 68 -1.07 -15.90 16.10
C GLY A 68 0.33 -16.01 16.72
N GLY A 69 1.35 -15.41 16.09
CA GLY A 69 2.76 -15.44 16.53
C GLY A 69 3.59 -16.55 15.89
N GLN A 70 3.02 -17.33 14.97
CA GLN A 70 3.74 -18.38 14.25
C GLN A 70 4.85 -17.79 13.35
N PRO A 71 5.95 -18.54 13.12
CA PRO A 71 6.96 -18.15 12.14
C PRO A 71 6.40 -18.15 10.72
N ILE A 72 7.13 -17.53 9.79
CA ILE A 72 6.77 -17.54 8.37
C ILE A 72 6.87 -18.98 7.86
N ALA A 73 5.79 -19.51 7.30
CA ALA A 73 5.76 -20.89 6.80
C ALA A 73 6.25 -21.00 5.35
N ALA A 74 5.98 -19.97 4.55
CA ALA A 74 6.43 -19.86 3.17
C ALA A 74 6.35 -18.39 2.71
N GLN A 75 6.81 -18.11 1.50
CA GLN A 75 6.66 -16.82 0.87
C GLN A 75 6.25 -16.94 -0.60
N ILE A 76 5.53 -15.94 -1.09
CA ILE A 76 5.24 -15.76 -2.51
C ILE A 76 6.14 -14.65 -3.04
N ARG A 77 6.84 -14.88 -4.16
CA ARG A 77 7.66 -13.85 -4.84
C ARG A 77 7.20 -13.64 -6.27
N TRP A 78 7.27 -12.39 -6.73
CA TRP A 78 6.93 -12.01 -8.11
C TRP A 78 7.53 -10.64 -8.45
N VAL A 79 7.57 -10.30 -9.73
CA VAL A 79 7.96 -8.95 -10.16
C VAL A 79 6.73 -8.04 -10.26
N ARG A 80 6.67 -6.98 -9.44
CA ARG A 80 5.62 -5.95 -9.48
C ARG A 80 6.20 -4.63 -9.94
N ARG A 81 5.72 -4.09 -11.06
CA ARG A 81 6.18 -2.81 -11.63
C ARG A 81 7.72 -2.76 -11.78
N GLY A 82 8.31 -3.86 -12.22
CA GLY A 82 9.76 -4.00 -12.40
C GLY A 82 10.58 -4.22 -11.13
N LYS A 83 9.96 -4.29 -9.95
CA LYS A 83 10.64 -4.54 -8.66
C LYS A 83 10.23 -5.89 -8.07
N PRO A 84 11.15 -6.67 -7.47
CA PRO A 84 10.78 -7.85 -6.70
C PRO A 84 9.82 -7.50 -5.57
N ALA A 85 8.74 -8.27 -5.44
CA ALA A 85 7.76 -8.17 -4.38
C ALA A 85 7.66 -9.51 -3.66
N VAL A 86 7.31 -9.45 -2.37
CA VAL A 86 7.20 -10.62 -1.49
C VAL A 86 5.90 -10.53 -0.70
N ALA A 87 5.24 -11.67 -0.51
CA ALA A 87 4.15 -11.83 0.43
C ALA A 87 4.41 -13.05 1.32
N TYR A 88 4.43 -12.86 2.63
CA TYR A 88 4.62 -13.96 3.58
C TYR A 88 3.32 -14.74 3.79
N LEU A 89 3.49 -16.05 3.90
CA LEU A 89 2.43 -17.01 4.12
C LEU A 89 2.54 -17.63 5.51
N TYR A 90 1.37 -17.88 6.08
CA TYR A 90 1.16 -18.45 7.40
C TYR A 90 0.20 -19.62 7.28
N ARG A 91 0.35 -20.61 8.16
CA ARG A 91 -0.55 -21.76 8.23
C ARG A 91 -1.89 -21.32 8.80
N ILE A 92 -2.97 -21.66 8.09
CA ILE A 92 -4.34 -21.32 8.49
C ILE A 92 -4.70 -22.06 9.79
N GLU A 93 -4.31 -23.32 9.92
CA GLU A 93 -4.60 -24.17 11.09
C GLU A 93 -4.00 -23.64 12.40
N GLN A 94 -2.86 -22.93 12.32
CA GLN A 94 -2.20 -22.33 13.48
C GLN A 94 -2.61 -20.87 13.71
N ALA A 95 -3.46 -20.33 12.84
CA ALA A 95 -3.96 -18.98 12.98
C ALA A 95 -4.89 -18.90 14.19
N LYS A 96 -4.93 -17.72 14.80
CA LYS A 96 -5.78 -17.45 15.97
C LYS A 96 -6.89 -16.49 15.56
N PRO A 97 -8.03 -16.47 16.26
CA PRO A 97 -9.03 -15.43 16.06
C PRO A 97 -8.42 -14.03 16.15
N LYS A 98 -8.92 -13.12 15.31
CA LYS A 98 -8.61 -11.70 15.35
C LYS A 98 -8.92 -11.16 16.75
N ARG A 99 -8.03 -10.32 17.28
CA ARG A 99 -8.29 -9.65 18.57
C ARG A 99 -9.38 -8.62 18.38
N ILE A 100 -10.42 -8.72 19.20
CA ILE A 100 -11.48 -7.71 19.32
C ILE A 100 -11.10 -6.80 20.50
N PRO A 101 -11.04 -5.47 20.29
CA PRO A 101 -10.76 -4.54 21.37
C PRO A 101 -11.90 -4.56 22.39
N SER A 102 -11.57 -4.40 23.68
CA SER A 102 -12.59 -4.22 24.72
C SER A 102 -13.18 -2.80 24.67
N LEU A 103 -14.35 -2.60 25.29
CA LEU A 103 -14.97 -1.27 25.41
C LEU A 103 -14.03 -0.24 26.06
N ALA A 104 -13.30 -0.65 27.10
CA ALA A 104 -12.32 0.22 27.75
C ALA A 104 -11.19 0.65 26.80
N GLN A 105 -10.73 -0.25 25.91
CA GLN A 105 -9.73 0.07 24.91
C GLN A 105 -10.29 1.02 23.83
N LEU A 106 -11.54 0.83 23.42
CA LEU A 106 -12.22 1.72 22.47
C LEU A 106 -12.35 3.13 23.07
N HIS A 107 -12.84 3.26 24.31
CA HIS A 107 -12.92 4.56 24.98
C HIS A 107 -11.55 5.23 25.16
N ALA A 108 -10.50 4.45 25.43
CA ALA A 108 -9.14 5.00 25.52
C ALA A 108 -8.67 5.56 24.17
N ILE A 109 -8.96 4.87 23.06
CA ILE A 109 -8.66 5.34 21.70
C ILE A 109 -9.46 6.60 21.38
N GLU A 110 -10.76 6.63 21.70
CA GLU A 110 -11.61 7.80 21.49
C GLU A 110 -11.09 9.03 22.23
N LYS A 111 -10.73 8.89 23.51
CA LYS A 111 -10.09 9.96 24.30
C LYS A 111 -8.78 10.42 23.68
N ALA A 112 -7.93 9.49 23.23
CA ALA A 112 -6.67 9.83 22.58
C ALA A 112 -6.87 10.55 21.24
N LEU A 113 -7.88 10.17 20.46
CA LEU A 113 -8.23 10.83 19.21
C LEU A 113 -8.81 12.23 19.46
N ALA A 114 -9.68 12.39 20.46
CA ALA A 114 -10.22 13.70 20.83
C ALA A 114 -9.09 14.68 21.19
N ALA A 115 -8.12 14.26 22.01
CA ALA A 115 -6.97 15.09 22.37
C ALA A 115 -6.09 15.50 21.17
N ARG A 116 -6.01 14.67 20.12
CA ARG A 116 -5.24 14.97 18.90
C ARG A 116 -5.98 15.86 17.91
N ARG A 117 -7.29 16.05 18.09
CA ARG A 117 -8.13 16.88 17.22
C ARG A 117 -8.35 18.28 17.77
N VAL A 118 -8.08 18.48 19.06
CA VAL A 118 -8.25 19.78 19.74
C VAL A 118 -6.91 20.49 19.84
N TYR A 119 -6.83 21.69 19.24
CA TYR A 119 -5.66 22.55 19.41
C TYR A 119 -5.82 23.35 20.71
N PRO A 120 -4.84 23.34 21.65
CA PRO A 120 -5.02 23.94 22.97
C PRO A 120 -5.37 25.42 22.97
N ASP A 121 -4.82 26.23 22.04
CA ASP A 121 -5.03 27.68 22.08
C ASP A 121 -6.41 28.10 21.56
N CYS A 122 -6.96 27.37 20.58
CA CYS A 122 -8.30 27.69 20.05
C CYS A 122 -9.41 26.85 20.67
N GLY A 123 -9.08 25.73 21.32
CA GLY A 123 -10.02 24.84 22.01
C GLY A 123 -11.03 24.12 21.11
N HIS A 124 -11.00 24.35 19.80
CA HIS A 124 -11.94 23.76 18.85
C HIS A 124 -11.50 22.34 18.44
N ASP A 125 -12.47 21.42 18.37
CA ASP A 125 -12.26 20.10 17.77
C ASP A 125 -12.29 20.24 16.24
N ALA A 126 -11.12 20.14 15.62
CA ALA A 126 -10.94 20.36 14.19
C ALA A 126 -11.58 19.28 13.29
N GLY A 127 -12.06 18.16 13.83
CA GLY A 127 -12.60 17.07 12.99
C GLY A 127 -11.54 16.09 12.45
N TYR A 128 -10.26 16.43 12.54
CA TYR A 128 -9.13 15.66 12.02
C TYR A 128 -7.93 15.69 12.98
N THR A 129 -7.03 14.72 12.87
CA THR A 129 -5.76 14.74 13.62
C THR A 129 -4.94 15.93 13.18
N ILE A 130 -4.66 16.86 14.10
CA ILE A 130 -3.92 18.08 13.81
C ILE A 130 -2.50 17.74 13.31
N PRO A 131 -2.08 18.27 12.15
CA PRO A 131 -0.74 18.02 11.63
C PRO A 131 0.35 18.58 12.54
N THR A 132 1.33 17.75 12.90
CA THR A 132 2.48 18.19 13.71
C THR A 132 3.37 19.21 12.99
N SER A 133 3.34 19.25 11.65
CA SER A 133 4.13 20.18 10.83
C SER A 133 3.67 21.63 10.93
N LEU A 134 2.38 21.86 11.18
CA LEU A 134 1.81 23.21 11.29
C LEU A 134 1.87 23.74 12.73
N GLY A 135 2.09 22.86 13.72
CA GLY A 135 2.06 23.19 15.14
C GLY A 135 0.68 23.56 15.69
N CYS A 136 -0.30 23.85 14.83
CA CYS A 136 -1.67 24.24 15.15
C CYS A 136 -2.68 23.64 14.15
N CYS A 137 -3.98 23.85 14.38
CA CYS A 137 -4.99 23.45 13.40
C CYS A 137 -4.89 24.31 12.12
N VAL A 138 -5.43 23.79 11.01
CA VAL A 138 -5.35 24.43 9.69
C VAL A 138 -5.99 25.82 9.70
N ASP A 139 -7.11 26.00 10.40
CA ASP A 139 -7.82 27.28 10.46
C ASP A 139 -6.98 28.36 11.17
N CYS A 140 -6.36 28.00 12.30
CA CYS A 140 -5.44 28.90 13.00
C CYS A 140 -4.21 29.21 12.15
N HIS A 141 -3.62 28.19 11.51
CA HIS A 141 -2.48 28.40 10.62
C HIS A 141 -2.80 29.41 9.50
N GLN A 142 -3.93 29.22 8.82
CA GLN A 142 -4.37 30.11 7.76
C GLN A 142 -4.65 31.53 8.27
N ALA A 143 -5.24 31.67 9.46
CA ALA A 143 -5.46 32.98 10.08
C ALA A 143 -4.14 33.68 10.44
N HIS A 144 -3.13 32.95 10.93
CA HIS A 144 -1.80 33.49 11.19
C HIS A 144 -1.09 33.92 9.90
N GLU A 145 -1.15 33.12 8.84
CA GLU A 145 -0.58 33.48 7.53
C GLU A 145 -1.24 34.73 6.94
N ALA A 146 -2.58 34.83 7.02
CA ALA A 146 -3.33 35.99 6.58
C ALA A 146 -2.92 37.27 7.35
N THR A 147 -2.77 37.16 8.67
CA THR A 147 -2.33 38.28 9.53
C THR A 147 -0.88 38.69 9.26
N THR A 148 0.00 37.73 8.96
CA THR A 148 1.43 37.99 8.74
C THR A 148 1.73 38.52 7.34
N GLY A 149 0.71 38.69 6.48
CA GLY A 149 0.87 39.23 5.14
C GLY A 149 1.61 38.32 4.15
N ARG A 150 1.90 37.06 4.54
CA ARG A 150 2.37 36.04 3.60
C ARG A 150 1.17 35.55 2.81
N ARG A 151 0.94 36.14 1.64
CA ARG A 151 -0.04 35.62 0.67
C ARG A 151 0.26 34.13 0.41
N ALA A 152 -0.70 33.28 0.76
CA ALA A 152 -0.68 31.86 0.44
C ALA A 152 -0.42 31.68 -1.07
N VAL A 153 0.65 30.95 -1.39
CA VAL A 153 0.95 30.56 -2.78
C VAL A 153 -0.04 29.47 -3.16
N ALA A 154 -0.94 29.81 -4.08
CA ALA A 154 -1.94 28.92 -4.68
C ALA A 154 -1.31 28.01 -5.73
#